data_AF-A0A377HMY4-F1
#
_entry.id   AF-A0A377HMY4-F1
#
_cell.length_a   1.000
_cell.length_b   1.000
_cell.length_c   1.000
_cell.angle_alpha   90.00
_cell.angle_beta   90.00
_cell.angle_gamma   90.00
#
_symmetry.space_group_name_H-M   'P 1'
#
loop_
_entity.id
_entity.type
_entity.pdbx_description
1 polymer ?
#
loop_
_entity_poly.entity_id
_entity_poly.type
_entity_poly.pdbx_seq_one_letter_code
_entity_poly.pdbx_strand_id
1 'polypeptide(L)'
;MVSPFNRLLMPVKRRLQLMVDRAVLRIITDSTQRQQLQIQTLADETDSSIERWQNYGHTSVPPVGSEAITLALNGNRSNLVVICAEDKTVRLKDLKPGDSAFYHLEGHFFKLTKGKTGELIADTLNISVKQVNITATEGVDITAPDVSISGNLTIGGNCEAAGRVIGQEGGTFKGIESETHRHKENGRDNLSDGPQ
;
A
#
# COMPACT_ATOMS: atom_id res chain seq x y z
N MET A 1 27.10 -30.35 -43.63
CA MET A 1 28.40 -29.67 -43.56
C MET A 1 28.13 -28.26 -43.02
N VAL A 2 28.58 -27.92 -41.81
CA VAL A 2 28.37 -26.58 -41.25
C VAL A 2 29.30 -25.62 -41.99
N SER A 3 28.76 -24.56 -42.58
CA SER A 3 29.55 -23.55 -43.31
C SER A 3 30.70 -23.00 -42.44
N PRO A 4 31.92 -22.76 -42.98
CA PRO A 4 33.04 -22.15 -42.25
C PRO A 4 32.64 -20.86 -41.53
N PHE A 5 31.71 -20.10 -42.11
CA PHE A 5 31.14 -18.89 -41.55
C PHE A 5 30.36 -19.16 -40.25
N ASN A 6 29.56 -20.23 -40.21
CA ASN A 6 28.85 -20.63 -38.98
C ASN A 6 29.82 -21.03 -37.88
N ARG A 7 30.97 -21.62 -38.21
CA ARG A 7 31.99 -22.02 -37.23
C ARG A 7 32.64 -20.81 -36.57
N LEU A 8 32.83 -19.73 -37.34
CA LEU A 8 33.37 -18.45 -36.86
C LEU A 8 32.37 -17.68 -35.99
N LEU A 9 31.07 -17.78 -36.29
CA LEU A 9 30.01 -17.14 -35.51
C LEU A 9 29.57 -17.91 -34.26
N MET A 10 29.97 -19.16 -34.08
CA MET A 10 29.53 -19.99 -32.94
C MET A 10 29.76 -19.35 -31.56
N PRO A 11 30.93 -18.75 -31.24
CA PRO A 11 31.15 -18.14 -29.93
C PRO A 11 30.23 -16.95 -29.67
N VAL A 12 29.99 -16.12 -30.69
CA VAL A 12 29.09 -14.96 -30.61
C VAL A 12 27.66 -15.42 -30.46
N LYS A 13 27.22 -16.40 -31.26
CA LYS A 13 25.89 -17.00 -31.17
C LYS A 13 25.63 -17.57 -29.78
N ARG A 14 26.61 -18.29 -29.21
CA ARG A 14 26.49 -18.84 -27.86
C ARG A 14 26.36 -17.74 -26.81
N ARG A 15 27.18 -16.69 -26.86
CA ARG A 15 27.06 -15.55 -25.92
C ARG A 15 25.70 -14.87 -26.04
N LEU A 16 25.19 -14.70 -27.25
CA LEU A 16 23.84 -14.15 -27.48
C LEU A 16 22.74 -15.02 -26.85
N GLN A 17 22.83 -16.34 -27.01
CA GLN A 17 21.85 -17.26 -26.44
C GLN A 17 21.88 -17.31 -24.90
N LEU A 18 23.03 -17.04 -24.29
CA LEU A 18 23.19 -17.06 -22.83
C LEU A 18 22.93 -15.69 -22.17
N MET A 19 22.62 -14.65 -22.94
CA MET A 19 22.44 -13.29 -22.39
C MET A 19 21.15 -13.09 -21.61
N VAL A 20 20.08 -13.81 -21.94
CA VAL A 20 18.77 -13.68 -21.29
C VAL A 20 18.24 -15.07 -20.98
N ASP A 21 17.80 -15.29 -19.74
CA ASP A 21 17.23 -16.56 -19.32
C ASP A 21 15.99 -16.36 -18.42
N ARG A 22 15.16 -17.39 -18.32
CA ARG A 22 14.09 -17.48 -17.34
C ARG A 22 14.59 -18.27 -16.13
N ALA A 23 14.23 -17.80 -14.95
CA ALA A 23 14.61 -18.45 -13.71
C ALA A 23 13.45 -18.47 -12.71
N VAL A 24 13.60 -19.30 -11.68
CA VAL A 24 12.69 -19.35 -10.52
C VAL A 24 13.47 -18.95 -9.28
N LEU A 25 12.89 -18.07 -8.45
CA LEU A 25 13.51 -17.64 -7.19
C LEU A 25 13.42 -18.75 -6.15
N ARG A 26 14.56 -19.07 -5.51
CA ARG A 26 14.67 -20.08 -4.46
C ARG A 26 14.88 -19.47 -3.08
N ILE A 27 15.76 -18.48 -2.99
CA ILE A 27 16.04 -17.73 -1.75
C ILE A 27 16.12 -16.24 -2.09
N ILE A 28 15.56 -15.41 -1.20
CA ILE A 28 15.60 -13.96 -1.30
C ILE A 28 16.18 -13.41 0.00
N THR A 29 17.31 -12.69 -0.10
CA THR A 29 17.95 -11.99 1.02
C THR A 29 17.76 -10.49 0.83
N ASP A 30 16.93 -9.89 1.69
CA ASP A 30 16.54 -8.46 1.61
C ASP A 30 17.23 -7.57 2.65
N SER A 31 18.13 -8.14 3.48
CA SER A 31 18.83 -7.39 4.54
C SER A 31 20.08 -6.63 4.05
N THR A 32 20.45 -6.79 2.79
CA THR A 32 21.65 -6.19 2.17
C THR A 32 21.32 -4.90 1.41
N GLN A 33 22.32 -4.07 1.11
CA GLN A 33 22.12 -2.81 0.36
C GLN A 33 21.40 -2.99 -0.98
N ARG A 34 21.63 -4.14 -1.63
CA ARG A 34 20.90 -4.60 -2.80
C ARG A 34 20.37 -5.99 -2.49
N GLN A 35 19.12 -6.26 -2.86
CA GLN A 35 18.50 -7.57 -2.66
C GLN A 35 19.32 -8.64 -3.41
N GLN A 36 19.71 -9.68 -2.69
CA GLN A 36 20.43 -10.83 -3.24
C GLN A 36 19.48 -12.02 -3.40
N LEU A 37 19.64 -12.73 -4.50
CA LEU A 37 18.79 -13.83 -4.90
C LEU A 37 19.61 -15.08 -5.12
N GLN A 38 19.03 -16.21 -4.75
CA GLN A 38 19.37 -17.50 -5.31
C GLN A 38 18.31 -17.88 -6.33
N ILE A 39 18.74 -18.16 -7.55
CA ILE A 39 17.87 -18.47 -8.68
C ILE A 39 18.16 -19.87 -9.20
N GLN A 40 17.16 -20.52 -9.75
CA GLN A 40 17.33 -21.74 -10.55
C GLN A 40 16.95 -21.43 -11.99
N THR A 41 17.90 -21.63 -12.91
CA THR A 41 17.66 -21.46 -14.35
C THR A 41 17.17 -22.76 -14.99
N LEU A 42 16.72 -22.70 -16.25
CA LEU A 42 16.14 -23.85 -16.98
C LEU A 42 17.05 -25.09 -17.08
N ALA A 43 18.36 -24.94 -16.88
CA ALA A 43 19.33 -26.03 -16.91
C ALA A 43 19.51 -26.73 -15.53
N ASP A 44 18.62 -26.49 -14.57
CA ASP A 44 18.74 -26.92 -13.17
C ASP A 44 20.00 -26.39 -12.46
N GLU A 45 20.66 -25.41 -13.06
CA GLU A 45 21.77 -24.68 -12.46
C GLU A 45 21.22 -23.72 -11.41
N THR A 46 21.81 -23.78 -10.23
CA THR A 46 21.48 -22.89 -9.11
C THR A 46 22.58 -21.84 -8.97
N ASP A 47 22.24 -20.60 -9.27
CA ASP A 47 23.15 -19.46 -9.15
C ASP A 47 22.79 -18.66 -7.88
N SER A 48 23.79 -18.41 -7.03
CA SER A 48 23.64 -17.69 -5.76
C SER A 48 24.24 -16.30 -5.81
N SER A 49 23.82 -15.43 -4.88
CA SER A 49 24.34 -14.06 -4.74
C SER A 49 24.08 -13.19 -5.97
N ILE A 50 22.99 -13.47 -6.70
CA ILE A 50 22.58 -12.71 -7.88
C ILE A 50 21.85 -11.45 -7.43
N GLU A 51 22.26 -10.32 -7.98
CA GLU A 51 21.68 -9.04 -7.64
C GLU A 51 20.35 -8.81 -8.35
N ARG A 52 19.33 -8.35 -7.61
CA ARG A 52 18.10 -7.83 -8.21
C ARG A 52 18.14 -6.32 -8.29
N TRP A 53 17.92 -5.81 -9.49
CA TRP A 53 17.78 -4.38 -9.73
C TRP A 53 16.30 -4.00 -9.68
N GLN A 54 15.98 -2.93 -8.94
CA GLN A 54 14.62 -2.44 -8.73
C GLN A 54 14.53 -0.97 -9.12
N ASN A 55 13.34 -0.53 -9.51
CA ASN A 55 13.08 0.88 -9.81
C ASN A 55 13.15 1.71 -8.53
N TYR A 56 13.79 2.87 -8.58
CA TYR A 56 13.81 3.81 -7.45
C TYR A 56 12.39 4.21 -7.04
N GLY A 57 12.15 4.32 -5.73
CA GLY A 57 10.82 4.62 -5.17
C GLY A 57 9.89 3.42 -5.02
N HIS A 58 10.30 2.22 -5.46
CA HIS A 58 9.55 0.98 -5.26
C HIS A 58 10.49 -0.15 -4.83
N THR A 59 10.14 -0.84 -3.74
CA THR A 59 10.82 -2.06 -3.31
C THR A 59 9.79 -3.14 -3.04
N SER A 60 10.15 -4.39 -3.33
CA SER A 60 9.30 -5.55 -3.12
C SER A 60 10.15 -6.78 -2.80
N VAL A 61 9.62 -7.66 -1.96
CA VAL A 61 10.21 -8.97 -1.68
C VAL A 61 9.29 -10.02 -2.30
N PRO A 62 9.59 -10.51 -3.52
CA PRO A 62 8.78 -11.52 -4.18
C PRO A 62 8.83 -12.83 -3.38
N PRO A 63 7.70 -13.55 -3.27
CA PRO A 63 7.69 -14.83 -2.58
C PRO A 63 8.57 -15.85 -3.30
N VAL A 64 9.05 -16.85 -2.55
CA VAL A 64 9.77 -18.00 -3.10
C VAL A 64 8.90 -18.69 -4.15
N GLY A 65 9.51 -19.08 -5.27
CA GLY A 65 8.79 -19.64 -6.43
C GLY A 65 8.37 -18.63 -7.48
N SER A 66 8.58 -17.33 -7.24
CA SER A 66 8.38 -16.29 -8.27
C SER A 66 9.25 -16.56 -9.51
N GLU A 67 8.70 -16.28 -10.69
CA GLU A 67 9.44 -16.35 -11.95
C GLU A 67 10.24 -15.07 -12.16
N ALA A 68 11.41 -15.18 -12.77
CA ALA A 68 12.31 -14.06 -12.97
C ALA A 68 12.91 -14.06 -14.38
N ILE A 69 13.26 -12.87 -14.86
CA ILE A 69 14.09 -12.68 -16.05
C ILE A 69 15.48 -12.26 -15.61
N THR A 70 16.48 -13.00 -16.08
CA THR A 70 17.89 -12.75 -15.77
C THR A 70 18.62 -12.23 -16.99
N LEU A 71 19.58 -11.32 -16.77
CA LEU A 71 20.51 -10.85 -17.78
C LEU A 71 21.95 -11.20 -17.41
N ALA A 72 22.69 -11.81 -18.33
CA ALA A 72 24.12 -12.04 -18.19
C ALA A 72 24.89 -10.87 -18.80
N LEU A 73 25.46 -10.01 -17.95
CA LEU A 73 26.19 -8.84 -18.40
C LEU A 73 27.42 -9.24 -19.24
N ASN A 74 27.61 -8.61 -20.39
CA ASN A 74 28.66 -8.94 -21.37
C ASN A 74 28.61 -10.38 -21.90
N GLY A 75 27.47 -11.07 -21.78
CA GLY A 75 27.32 -12.48 -22.15
C GLY A 75 28.09 -13.44 -21.24
N ASN A 76 28.35 -13.03 -19.98
CA ASN A 76 29.00 -13.86 -18.97
C ASN A 76 28.00 -14.27 -17.87
N ARG A 77 27.73 -15.58 -17.75
CA ARG A 77 26.82 -16.14 -16.73
C ARG A 77 27.32 -15.94 -15.29
N SER A 78 28.61 -15.69 -15.07
CA SER A 78 29.10 -15.33 -13.73
C SER A 78 28.64 -13.94 -13.29
N ASN A 79 28.19 -13.09 -14.22
CA ASN A 79 27.72 -11.73 -13.97
C ASN A 79 26.23 -11.61 -14.29
N LEU A 80 25.41 -12.45 -13.65
CA LEU A 80 23.97 -12.40 -13.78
C LEU A 80 23.37 -11.29 -12.92
N VAL A 81 22.30 -10.69 -13.43
CA VAL A 81 21.41 -9.78 -12.68
C VAL A 81 19.96 -10.16 -12.95
N VAL A 82 19.09 -9.96 -11.96
CA VAL A 82 17.64 -10.09 -12.14
C VAL A 82 17.05 -8.70 -12.34
N ILE A 83 16.33 -8.53 -13.46
CA ILE A 83 15.70 -7.24 -13.82
C ILE A 83 14.20 -7.22 -13.54
N CYS A 84 13.58 -8.38 -13.44
CA CYS A 84 12.15 -8.53 -13.19
C CYS A 84 11.90 -9.84 -12.44
N ALA A 85 11.03 -9.78 -11.45
CA ALA A 85 10.52 -10.94 -10.74
C ALA A 85 9.00 -10.78 -10.58
N GLU A 86 8.25 -11.81 -10.96
CA GLU A 86 6.79 -11.83 -10.97
C GLU A 86 6.29 -13.14 -10.37
N ASP A 87 5.28 -13.06 -9.51
CA ASP A 87 4.47 -14.21 -9.12
C ASP A 87 3.11 -14.13 -9.82
N LYS A 88 2.93 -15.01 -10.81
CA LYS A 88 1.70 -15.10 -11.61
C LYS A 88 0.47 -15.57 -10.82
N THR A 89 0.68 -16.16 -9.64
CA THR A 89 -0.41 -16.69 -8.80
C THR A 89 -1.13 -15.59 -8.03
N VAL A 90 -0.39 -14.55 -7.63
CA VAL A 90 -0.91 -13.41 -6.85
C VAL A 90 -1.12 -12.15 -7.68
N ARG A 91 -0.72 -12.16 -8.95
CA ARG A 91 -0.96 -11.05 -9.88
C ARG A 91 -2.45 -10.70 -9.95
N LEU A 92 -2.78 -9.42 -9.75
CA LEU A 92 -4.13 -8.90 -9.94
C LEU A 92 -4.57 -9.06 -11.41
N LYS A 93 -5.75 -9.66 -11.63
CA LYS A 93 -6.32 -9.96 -12.96
C LYS A 93 -7.47 -9.01 -13.28
N ASP A 94 -7.93 -9.05 -14.53
CA ASP A 94 -9.14 -8.36 -15.02
C ASP A 94 -9.13 -6.82 -14.91
N LEU A 95 -7.95 -6.21 -14.89
CA LEU A 95 -7.76 -4.77 -15.00
C LEU A 95 -8.09 -4.27 -16.42
N LYS A 96 -8.72 -3.09 -16.52
CA LYS A 96 -9.03 -2.47 -17.81
C LYS A 96 -7.81 -1.73 -18.35
N PRO A 97 -7.73 -1.51 -19.69
CA PRO A 97 -6.67 -0.68 -20.26
C PRO A 97 -6.61 0.70 -19.60
N GLY A 98 -5.43 1.04 -19.07
CA GLY A 98 -5.16 2.30 -18.35
C GLY A 98 -5.25 2.20 -16.83
N ASP A 99 -5.78 1.10 -16.27
CA ASP A 99 -5.77 0.88 -14.83
C ASP A 99 -4.35 0.54 -14.33
N SER A 100 -4.04 0.91 -13.09
CA SER A 100 -2.76 0.62 -12.43
C SER A 100 -2.97 0.27 -10.96
N ALA A 101 -2.22 -0.67 -10.43
CA ALA A 101 -2.37 -1.10 -9.04
C ALA A 101 -1.05 -1.54 -8.40
N PHE A 102 -0.95 -1.30 -7.10
CA PHE A 102 -0.02 -1.96 -6.18
C PHE A 102 -0.80 -2.99 -5.36
N TYR A 103 -0.23 -4.18 -5.19
CA TYR A 103 -0.91 -5.30 -4.55
C TYR A 103 0.05 -6.10 -3.68
N HIS A 104 -0.51 -6.80 -2.70
CA HIS A 104 0.22 -7.70 -1.82
C HIS A 104 -0.16 -9.16 -2.07
N LEU A 105 0.70 -10.09 -1.65
CA LEU A 105 0.47 -11.54 -1.78
C LEU A 105 -0.81 -12.03 -1.06
N GLU A 106 -1.26 -11.28 -0.04
CA GLU A 106 -2.47 -11.58 0.73
C GLU A 106 -3.74 -10.98 0.12
N GLY A 107 -3.64 -10.30 -1.03
CA GLY A 107 -4.79 -9.84 -1.80
C GLY A 107 -5.26 -8.40 -1.51
N HIS A 108 -4.68 -7.71 -0.54
CA HIS A 108 -4.93 -6.27 -0.33
C HIS A 108 -4.19 -5.43 -1.39
N PHE A 109 -4.74 -4.26 -1.74
CA PHE A 109 -4.25 -3.46 -2.86
C PHE A 109 -4.59 -1.97 -2.78
N PHE A 110 -3.82 -1.18 -3.52
CA PHE A 110 -4.16 0.17 -3.94
C PHE A 110 -4.29 0.22 -5.47
N LYS A 111 -5.47 0.55 -6.00
CA LYS A 111 -5.71 0.59 -7.46
C LYS A 111 -6.24 1.96 -7.91
N LEU A 112 -5.84 2.35 -9.11
CA LEU A 112 -6.31 3.52 -9.85
C LEU A 112 -7.08 3.02 -11.07
N THR A 113 -8.36 3.39 -11.18
CA THR A 113 -9.25 2.88 -12.22
C THR A 113 -9.90 3.99 -13.04
N LYS A 114 -10.52 3.61 -14.17
CA LYS A 114 -11.39 4.50 -14.96
C LYS A 114 -12.39 5.25 -14.08
N GLY A 115 -12.60 6.53 -14.38
CA GLY A 115 -13.47 7.42 -13.59
C GLY A 115 -12.71 8.30 -12.60
N LYS A 116 -11.37 8.26 -12.61
CA LYS A 116 -10.50 8.94 -11.63
C LYS A 116 -10.71 8.42 -10.20
N THR A 117 -10.98 7.12 -10.10
CA THR A 117 -11.25 6.45 -8.83
C THR A 117 -9.97 5.81 -8.31
N GLY A 118 -9.64 6.09 -7.05
CA GLY A 118 -8.61 5.40 -6.29
C GLY A 118 -9.27 4.55 -5.21
N GLU A 119 -8.89 3.29 -5.11
CA GLU A 119 -9.39 2.37 -4.08
C GLU A 119 -8.22 1.77 -3.31
N LEU A 120 -8.26 1.90 -1.98
CA LEU A 120 -7.36 1.26 -1.05
C LEU A 120 -8.16 0.24 -0.24
N ILE A 121 -7.84 -1.04 -0.38
CA ILE A 121 -8.50 -2.13 0.34
C ILE A 121 -7.46 -2.81 1.20
N ALA A 122 -7.70 -2.86 2.51
CA ALA A 122 -6.90 -3.56 3.51
C ALA A 122 -7.75 -3.79 4.77
N ASP A 123 -7.39 -4.80 5.58
CA ASP A 123 -8.06 -5.08 6.85
C ASP A 123 -7.72 -4.05 7.94
N THR A 124 -6.51 -3.48 7.89
CA THR A 124 -6.06 -2.46 8.84
C THR A 124 -5.23 -1.43 8.11
N LEU A 125 -5.59 -0.15 8.26
CA LEU A 125 -4.87 0.99 7.70
C LEU A 125 -4.36 1.89 8.84
N ASN A 126 -3.04 1.90 9.05
CA ASN A 126 -2.38 2.76 10.02
C ASN A 126 -1.76 3.98 9.32
N ILE A 127 -2.08 5.19 9.78
CA ILE A 127 -1.57 6.45 9.22
C ILE A 127 -0.85 7.24 10.33
N SER A 128 0.48 7.27 10.27
CA SER A 128 1.33 7.99 11.22
C SER A 128 2.07 9.13 10.53
N VAL A 129 1.53 10.34 10.63
CA VAL A 129 2.09 11.55 10.00
C VAL A 129 1.97 12.76 10.94
N LYS A 130 2.72 13.82 10.66
CA LYS A 130 2.66 15.07 11.45
C LYS A 130 1.33 15.81 11.29
N GLN A 131 0.75 15.78 10.09
CA GLN A 131 -0.51 16.44 9.77
C GLN A 131 -1.24 15.69 8.66
N VAL A 132 -2.55 15.52 8.82
CA VAL A 132 -3.46 15.01 7.79
C VAL A 132 -4.38 16.15 7.36
N ASN A 133 -4.46 16.43 6.06
CA ASN A 133 -5.38 17.42 5.48
C ASN A 133 -6.31 16.69 4.49
N ILE A 134 -7.62 16.75 4.73
CA ILE A 134 -8.63 16.11 3.87
C ILE A 134 -9.52 17.22 3.30
N THR A 135 -9.55 17.34 1.98
CA THR A 135 -10.37 18.33 1.26
C THR A 135 -11.26 17.61 0.25
N ALA A 136 -12.56 17.66 0.47
CA ALA A 136 -13.57 17.15 -0.46
C ALA A 136 -14.59 18.26 -0.75
N THR A 137 -15.00 18.39 -2.02
CA THR A 137 -15.93 19.45 -2.46
C THR A 137 -17.40 19.09 -2.29
N GLU A 138 -17.72 17.80 -2.18
CA GLU A 138 -19.09 17.29 -2.08
C GLU A 138 -19.40 16.77 -0.67
N GLY A 139 -18.50 16.00 -0.06
CA GLY A 139 -18.69 15.47 1.29
C GLY A 139 -17.57 14.50 1.72
N VAL A 140 -17.60 14.14 2.99
CA VAL A 140 -16.76 13.09 3.59
C VAL A 140 -17.66 12.19 4.42
N ASP A 141 -17.82 10.94 4.00
CA ASP A 141 -18.59 9.93 4.73
C ASP A 141 -17.66 9.00 5.52
N ILE A 142 -17.94 8.86 6.82
CA ILE A 142 -17.21 7.95 7.71
C ILE A 142 -18.21 6.93 8.26
N THR A 143 -18.07 5.68 7.84
CA THR A 143 -18.90 4.57 8.34
C THR A 143 -18.04 3.63 9.17
N ALA A 144 -18.24 3.65 10.49
CA ALA A 144 -17.59 2.75 11.43
C ALA A 144 -18.52 2.53 12.64
N PRO A 145 -18.42 1.39 13.34
CA PRO A 145 -19.12 1.20 14.60
C PRO A 145 -18.76 2.27 15.65
N ASP A 146 -17.48 2.65 15.69
CA ASP A 146 -16.95 3.66 16.62
C ASP A 146 -15.99 4.61 15.91
N VAL A 147 -16.04 5.89 16.29
CA VAL A 147 -15.09 6.93 15.87
C VAL A 147 -14.56 7.63 17.11
N SER A 148 -13.25 7.56 17.32
CA SER A 148 -12.57 8.16 18.48
C SER A 148 -11.68 9.32 18.05
N ILE A 149 -11.86 10.48 18.67
CA ILE A 149 -11.04 11.68 18.50
C ILE A 149 -10.51 12.06 19.88
N SER A 150 -9.20 11.93 20.09
CA SER A 150 -8.58 12.18 21.39
C SER A 150 -8.28 13.65 21.66
N GLY A 151 -8.31 14.49 20.63
CA GLY A 151 -8.06 15.92 20.72
C GLY A 151 -9.33 16.75 20.57
N ASN A 152 -9.15 18.06 20.44
CA ASN A 152 -10.25 18.99 20.24
C ASN A 152 -10.92 18.77 18.86
N LEU A 153 -12.25 18.79 18.84
CA LEU A 153 -13.06 18.78 17.63
C LEU A 153 -13.69 20.15 17.41
N THR A 154 -13.43 20.74 16.24
CA THR A 154 -14.07 22.00 15.83
C THR A 154 -14.96 21.74 14.62
N ILE A 155 -16.24 22.09 14.74
CA ILE A 155 -17.23 21.99 13.65
C ILE A 155 -17.64 23.42 13.29
N GLY A 156 -17.34 23.85 12.07
CA GLY A 156 -17.68 25.20 11.59
C GLY A 156 -19.15 25.39 11.21
N GLY A 157 -19.87 24.30 10.99
CA GLY A 157 -21.31 24.27 10.66
C GLY A 157 -22.15 23.67 11.79
N ASN A 158 -23.29 23.09 11.43
CA ASN A 158 -24.16 22.40 12.37
C ASN A 158 -23.63 20.99 12.68
N CYS A 159 -23.83 20.52 13.91
CA CYS A 159 -23.63 19.14 14.31
C CYS A 159 -25.00 18.52 14.65
N GLU A 160 -25.38 17.46 13.93
CA GLU A 160 -26.60 16.71 14.19
C GLU A 160 -26.23 15.33 14.73
N ALA A 161 -26.73 15.00 15.92
CA ALA A 161 -26.53 13.72 16.55
C ALA A 161 -27.90 13.09 16.82
N ALA A 162 -28.16 11.93 16.20
CA ALA A 162 -29.39 11.17 16.46
C ALA A 162 -29.39 10.53 17.86
N GLY A 163 -28.21 10.28 18.41
CA GLY A 163 -28.01 9.72 19.75
C GLY A 163 -27.86 10.78 20.84
N ARG A 164 -27.50 10.33 22.04
CA ARG A 164 -27.22 11.22 23.17
C ARG A 164 -25.81 11.79 23.06
N VAL A 165 -25.69 13.10 23.27
CA VAL A 165 -24.39 13.77 23.49
C VAL A 165 -24.15 13.87 24.99
N ILE A 166 -23.01 13.39 25.46
CA ILE A 166 -22.65 13.36 26.89
C ILE A 166 -21.36 14.17 27.08
N GLY A 167 -21.44 15.27 27.83
CA GLY A 167 -20.28 16.02 28.31
C GLY A 167 -20.02 15.71 29.78
N GLN A 168 -18.79 15.34 30.14
CA GLN A 168 -18.44 15.03 31.53
C GLN A 168 -18.27 16.30 32.39
N GLU A 169 -17.90 17.42 31.77
CA GLU A 169 -17.70 18.73 32.43
C GLU A 169 -18.73 19.77 31.93
N GLY A 170 -19.91 19.30 31.52
CA GLY A 170 -20.96 20.15 30.96
C GLY A 170 -20.65 20.69 29.57
N GLY A 171 -21.35 21.76 29.18
CA GLY A 171 -21.16 22.44 27.91
C GLY A 171 -21.73 23.86 27.91
N THR A 172 -21.16 24.72 27.06
CA THR A 172 -21.61 26.11 26.89
C THR A 172 -22.37 26.27 25.58
N PHE A 173 -23.65 26.58 25.67
CA PHE A 173 -24.52 26.78 24.52
C PHE A 173 -24.88 28.25 24.41
N LYS A 174 -24.39 28.93 23.35
CA LYS A 174 -24.62 30.37 23.13
C LYS A 174 -24.27 31.24 24.36
N GLY A 175 -23.18 30.90 25.04
CA GLY A 175 -22.71 31.61 26.24
C GLY A 175 -23.41 31.22 27.55
N ILE A 176 -24.32 30.24 27.52
CA ILE A 176 -24.96 29.71 28.73
C ILE A 176 -24.28 28.39 29.08
N GLU A 177 -23.59 28.36 30.22
CA GLU A 177 -22.98 27.15 30.78
C GLU A 177 -24.05 26.28 31.44
N SER A 178 -24.12 25.01 31.05
CA SER A 178 -25.09 24.06 31.60
C SER A 178 -24.99 23.91 33.11
N GLU A 179 -23.80 24.08 33.70
CA GLU A 179 -23.57 23.85 35.13
C GLU A 179 -23.88 25.07 36.02
N THR A 180 -23.66 26.28 35.50
CA THR A 180 -23.68 27.50 36.31
C THR A 180 -24.86 28.44 36.00
N HIS A 181 -25.66 28.13 34.97
CA HIS A 181 -26.79 28.97 34.60
C HIS A 181 -27.84 29.06 35.72
N ARG A 182 -28.43 30.25 35.86
CA ARG A 182 -29.48 30.53 36.84
C ARG A 182 -30.79 30.83 36.15
N HIS A 183 -31.88 30.33 36.71
CA HIS A 183 -33.24 30.66 36.29
C HIS A 183 -33.74 31.88 37.06
N LYS A 184 -34.52 32.73 36.39
CA LYS A 184 -35.27 33.78 37.07
C LYS A 184 -36.46 33.15 37.76
N GLU A 185 -36.48 33.17 39.09
CA GLU A 185 -37.54 32.58 39.89
C GLU A 185 -38.80 33.46 39.86
N ASN A 186 -39.97 32.83 39.67
CA ASN A 186 -41.29 33.50 39.68
C ASN A 186 -42.18 33.06 40.85
N GLY A 187 -41.69 32.18 41.74
CA GLY A 187 -42.38 31.68 42.93
C GLY A 187 -41.99 32.42 44.22
N ARG A 188 -42.68 32.15 45.33
CA ARG A 188 -42.42 32.77 46.64
C ARG A 188 -41.52 31.93 47.56
N ASP A 189 -41.22 30.68 47.20
CA ASP A 189 -40.74 29.67 48.15
C ASP A 189 -39.38 29.03 47.78
N ASN A 190 -38.65 29.51 46.77
CA ASN A 190 -37.33 28.98 46.37
C ASN A 190 -37.33 27.46 46.09
N LEU A 191 -38.47 26.89 45.70
CA LEU A 191 -38.62 25.48 45.32
C LEU A 191 -38.51 25.37 43.80
N SER A 192 -37.50 24.62 43.33
CA SER A 192 -37.36 24.25 41.92
C SER A 192 -37.47 22.75 41.77
N ASP A 193 -38.35 22.29 40.87
CA ASP A 193 -38.33 20.90 40.41
C ASP A 193 -37.14 20.67 39.47
N GLY A 194 -36.79 19.40 39.24
CA GLY A 194 -35.75 19.02 38.30
C GLY A 194 -36.06 19.47 36.86
N PRO A 195 -35.04 19.58 35.99
CA PRO A 195 -35.25 19.91 34.58
C PRO A 195 -36.21 18.90 33.93
N GLN A 196 -37.25 19.42 33.28
CA GLN A 196 -38.24 18.64 32.51
C GLN A 196 -37.70 18.28 31.12
#